data_AF-A0AAU6HIS5-F1
#
_entry.id   AF-A0AAU6HIS5-F1
#
_cell.length_a   1.000
_cell.length_b   1.000
_cell.length_c   1.000
_cell.angle_alpha   90.00
_cell.angle_beta   90.00
_cell.angle_gamma   90.00
#
_symmetry.space_group_name_H-M   'P 1'
#
loop_
_entity.id
_entity.type
_entity.pdbx_description
1 polymer ?
#
loop_
_entity_poly.entity_id
_entity_poly.type
_entity_poly.pdbx_seq_one_letter_code
_entity_poly.pdbx_strand_id
1 'polypeptide(L)'
;MTTAADRLWDELEGMGFEKEERPDGYLPGLPRDITELSDQALMVLYSTFVSWTAYAAMRLVEARANEKAAKQNLNHSIATASLNASMEKTVAGRKAVAAADSQVQADEEKHVAALSLCEALDMVHSNAEARASFCSRDLTRRQNSRDTESRAARWGV
;
A
#
# COMPACT_ATOMS: atom_id res chain seq x y z
N MET A 1 21.45 4.00 -7.66
CA MET A 1 20.58 3.59 -8.78
C MET A 1 19.23 4.23 -8.52
N THR A 2 18.79 5.13 -9.40
CA THR A 2 17.46 5.78 -9.30
C THR A 2 16.38 4.76 -9.63
N THR A 3 15.40 4.59 -8.74
CA THR A 3 14.29 3.65 -8.92
C THR A 3 13.16 4.27 -9.77
N ALA A 4 12.16 3.46 -10.15
CA ALA A 4 10.99 4.00 -10.83
C ALA A 4 10.15 4.88 -9.90
N ALA A 5 10.10 4.54 -8.60
CA ALA A 5 9.50 5.38 -7.58
C ALA A 5 10.20 6.72 -7.43
N ASP A 6 11.53 6.78 -7.49
CA ASP A 6 12.27 8.06 -7.38
C ASP A 6 11.88 9.02 -8.52
N ARG A 7 11.83 8.52 -9.76
CA ARG A 7 11.39 9.32 -10.93
C ARG A 7 9.95 9.80 -10.81
N LEU A 8 9.07 8.94 -10.28
CA LEU A 8 7.68 9.33 -10.01
C LEU A 8 7.62 10.50 -9.02
N TRP A 9 8.46 10.48 -7.99
CA TRP A 9 8.50 11.55 -7.00
C TRP A 9 9.09 12.84 -7.55
N ASP A 10 10.12 12.77 -8.40
CA ASP A 10 10.64 13.95 -9.09
C ASP A 10 9.54 14.65 -9.90
N GLU A 11 8.66 13.88 -10.57
CA GLU A 11 7.50 14.42 -11.30
C GLU A 11 6.43 15.02 -10.37
N LEU A 12 6.13 14.34 -9.26
CA LEU A 12 5.12 14.77 -8.28
C LEU A 12 5.55 16.02 -7.50
N GLU A 13 6.83 16.13 -7.14
CA GLU A 13 7.40 17.32 -6.50
C GLU A 13 7.28 18.53 -7.43
N GLY A 14 7.49 18.35 -8.74
CA GLY A 14 7.24 19.39 -9.74
C GLY A 14 5.78 19.85 -9.83
N MET A 15 4.83 19.04 -9.37
CA MET A 15 3.40 19.36 -9.27
C MET A 15 3.00 19.92 -7.88
N GLY A 16 3.94 20.03 -6.95
CA GLY A 16 3.69 20.52 -5.59
C GLY A 16 3.17 19.46 -4.62
N PHE A 17 3.34 18.18 -4.93
CA PHE A 17 3.07 17.09 -3.98
C PHE A 17 4.33 16.72 -3.22
N GLU A 18 4.18 16.44 -1.93
CA GLU A 18 5.25 15.99 -1.06
C GLU A 18 4.99 14.55 -0.60
N LYS A 19 6.05 13.87 -0.17
CA LYS A 19 5.94 12.54 0.43
C LYS A 19 5.27 12.65 1.80
N GLU A 20 4.30 11.78 2.05
CA GLU A 20 3.78 11.54 3.39
C GLU A 20 4.91 11.06 4.30
N GLU A 21 5.14 11.80 5.38
CA GLU A 21 6.09 11.36 6.41
C GLU A 21 5.59 10.08 7.07
N ARG A 22 6.53 9.22 7.46
CA ARG A 22 6.19 8.03 8.23
C ARG A 22 5.58 8.49 9.56
N PRO A 23 4.35 8.06 9.90
CA PRO A 23 3.78 8.37 11.21
C PRO A 23 4.61 7.78 12.34
N ASP A 24 4.59 8.45 13.49
CA ASP A 24 5.36 8.02 14.66
C ASP A 24 5.01 6.58 15.11
N GLY A 25 6.06 5.84 15.50
CA GLY A 25 5.93 4.50 16.04
C GLY A 25 5.53 3.45 15.00
N TYR A 26 4.50 2.66 15.34
CA TYR A 26 3.99 1.53 14.58
C TYR A 26 2.48 1.66 14.37
N LEU A 27 1.95 1.05 13.30
CA LEU A 27 0.52 0.95 13.07
C LEU A 27 -0.15 0.36 14.32
N PRO A 28 -1.05 1.10 15.00
CA PRO A 28 -1.65 0.62 16.23
C PRO A 28 -2.58 -0.57 15.96
N GLY A 29 -2.70 -1.43 16.96
CA GLY A 29 -3.77 -2.42 17.01
C GLY A 29 -5.11 -1.75 17.28
N LEU A 30 -6.19 -2.34 16.79
CA LEU A 30 -7.53 -1.96 17.24
C LEU A 30 -7.79 -2.64 18.60
N PRO A 31 -8.16 -1.89 19.65
CA PRO A 31 -8.54 -2.49 20.93
C PRO A 31 -9.72 -3.44 20.77
N ARG A 32 -9.77 -4.48 21.61
CA ARG A 32 -10.85 -5.47 21.59
C ARG A 32 -12.21 -4.83 21.89
N ASP A 33 -12.23 -3.89 22.82
CA ASP A 33 -13.41 -3.09 23.14
C ASP A 33 -13.06 -1.61 22.95
N ILE A 34 -13.65 -0.99 21.93
CA ILE A 34 -13.44 0.44 21.66
C ILE A 34 -14.37 1.32 22.50
N THR A 35 -15.41 0.74 23.10
CA THR A 35 -16.42 1.49 23.86
C THR A 35 -15.85 2.02 25.19
N GLU A 36 -14.81 1.36 25.70
CA GLU A 36 -14.05 1.78 26.88
C GLU A 36 -13.15 3.00 26.62
N LEU A 37 -12.82 3.29 25.35
CA LEU A 37 -12.04 4.47 25.01
C LEU A 37 -12.87 5.73 25.27
N SER A 38 -12.24 6.77 25.83
CA SER A 38 -12.81 8.11 25.81
C SER A 38 -12.90 8.63 24.37
N ASP A 39 -13.78 9.60 24.11
CA ASP A 39 -13.89 10.20 22.77
C ASP A 39 -12.58 10.82 22.30
N GLN A 40 -11.83 11.43 23.22
CA GLN A 40 -10.51 11.99 22.92
C GLN A 40 -9.54 10.89 22.49
N ALA A 41 -9.49 9.77 23.23
CA ALA A 41 -8.64 8.64 22.89
C ALA A 41 -9.05 8.00 21.55
N LEU A 42 -10.36 7.90 21.29
CA LEU A 42 -10.88 7.37 20.03
C LEU A 42 -10.60 8.29 18.84
N MET A 43 -10.66 9.62 19.01
CA MET A 43 -10.24 10.59 17.99
C MET A 43 -8.74 10.49 17.69
N VAL A 44 -7.89 10.36 18.70
CA VAL A 44 -6.43 10.16 18.52
C VAL A 44 -6.14 8.84 17.80
N LEU A 45 -6.85 7.77 18.15
CA LEU A 45 -6.71 6.48 17.48
C LEU A 45 -7.16 6.57 16.01
N TYR A 46 -8.28 7.24 15.75
CA TYR A 46 -8.77 7.50 14.40
C TYR A 46 -7.77 8.31 13.58
N SER A 47 -7.26 9.44 14.08
CA SER A 47 -6.27 10.25 13.36
C SER A 47 -5.00 9.46 13.06
N THR A 48 -4.55 8.64 14.03
CA THR A 48 -3.40 7.75 13.82
C THR A 48 -3.65 6.77 12.66
N PHE A 49 -4.82 6.14 12.60
CA PHE A 49 -5.16 5.26 11.48
C PHE A 49 -5.23 6.01 10.14
N VAL A 50 -5.74 7.24 10.11
CA VAL A 50 -5.78 8.06 8.89
C VAL A 50 -4.36 8.36 8.40
N SER A 51 -3.45 8.80 9.27
CA SER A 51 -2.05 9.04 8.91
C SER A 51 -1.36 7.79 8.39
N TRP A 52 -1.57 6.64 9.04
CA TRP A 52 -1.04 5.36 8.55
C TRP A 52 -1.66 4.92 7.23
N THR A 53 -2.93 5.24 6.97
CA THR A 53 -3.61 4.94 5.70
C THR A 53 -2.97 5.75 4.57
N ALA A 54 -2.79 7.06 4.77
CA ALA A 54 -2.12 7.93 3.79
C ALA A 54 -0.69 7.46 3.49
N TYR A 55 0.10 7.20 4.54
CA TYR A 55 1.46 6.68 4.38
C TYR A 55 1.47 5.32 3.66
N ALA A 56 0.61 4.38 4.03
CA ALA A 56 0.53 3.07 3.37
C ALA A 56 0.11 3.18 1.90
N ALA A 57 -0.84 4.06 1.57
CA ALA A 57 -1.25 4.34 0.20
C ALA A 57 -0.08 4.85 -0.64
N MET A 58 0.67 5.81 -0.09
CA MET A 58 1.88 6.34 -0.72
C MET A 58 2.91 5.24 -0.99
N ARG A 59 3.27 4.46 0.04
CA ARG A 59 4.23 3.36 -0.09
C ARG A 59 3.79 2.30 -1.10
N LEU A 60 2.49 2.03 -1.17
CA LEU A 60 1.90 1.10 -2.13
C LEU A 60 2.05 1.59 -3.58
N VAL A 61 1.85 2.89 -3.82
CA VAL A 61 2.07 3.48 -5.16
C VAL A 61 3.52 3.34 -5.59
N GLU A 62 4.47 3.63 -4.69
CA GLU A 62 5.89 3.43 -4.98
C GLU A 62 6.23 1.97 -5.30
N ALA A 63 5.70 1.03 -4.50
CA ALA A 63 5.92 -0.39 -4.72
C ALA A 63 5.37 -0.82 -6.09
N ARG A 64 4.18 -0.35 -6.47
CA ARG A 64 3.57 -0.63 -7.79
C ARG A 64 4.39 -0.04 -8.94
N ALA A 65 4.94 1.16 -8.78
CA ALA A 65 5.83 1.77 -9.78
C ALA A 65 7.09 0.92 -9.99
N ASN A 66 7.68 0.44 -8.90
CA ASN A 66 8.87 -0.41 -8.93
C ASN A 66 8.57 -1.82 -9.46
N GLU A 67 7.44 -2.42 -9.10
CA GLU A 67 6.98 -3.71 -9.66
C GLU A 67 6.84 -3.62 -11.17
N LYS A 68 6.19 -2.57 -11.67
CA LYS A 68 6.02 -2.36 -13.11
C LYS A 68 7.35 -2.24 -13.84
N ALA A 69 8.32 -1.55 -13.25
CA ALA A 69 9.67 -1.44 -13.80
C ALA A 69 10.43 -2.78 -13.75
N ALA A 70 10.33 -3.52 -12.65
CA ALA A 70 10.93 -4.85 -12.53
C ALA A 70 10.37 -5.83 -13.56
N LYS A 71 9.04 -5.79 -13.79
CA LYS A 71 8.37 -6.59 -14.82
C LYS A 71 8.82 -6.21 -16.24
N GLN A 72 8.99 -4.92 -16.52
CA GLN A 72 9.53 -4.46 -17.80
C GLN A 72 10.97 -4.97 -18.03
N ASN A 73 11.82 -4.91 -17.01
CA ASN A 73 13.17 -5.42 -17.07
C ASN A 73 13.19 -6.93 -17.29
N LEU A 74 12.37 -7.70 -16.56
CA LEU A 74 12.22 -9.13 -16.76
C LEU A 74 11.81 -9.47 -18.20
N ASN A 75 10.80 -8.78 -18.74
CA ASN A 75 10.37 -8.98 -20.12
C ASN A 75 11.50 -8.69 -21.13
N HIS A 76 12.31 -7.65 -20.88
CA HIS A 76 13.45 -7.32 -21.71
C HIS A 76 14.55 -8.39 -21.64
N SER A 77 14.86 -8.90 -20.45
CA SER A 77 15.83 -9.97 -20.24
C SER A 77 15.37 -11.27 -20.93
N ILE A 78 14.10 -11.65 -20.80
CA ILE A 78 13.51 -12.82 -21.48
C ILE A 78 13.63 -12.67 -23.01
N ALA A 79 13.29 -11.51 -23.55
CA ALA A 79 13.39 -11.24 -24.98
C ALA A 79 14.84 -11.37 -25.48
N THR A 80 15.79 -10.80 -24.73
CA THR A 80 17.22 -10.83 -25.05
C THR A 80 17.78 -12.26 -24.99
N ALA A 81 17.49 -12.99 -23.93
CA ALA A 81 17.88 -14.39 -23.78
C ALA A 81 17.28 -15.27 -24.90
N SER A 82 16.03 -15.01 -25.29
CA SER A 82 15.36 -15.73 -26.38
C SER A 82 15.99 -15.47 -27.75
N LEU A 83 16.49 -14.25 -27.99
CA LEU A 83 17.24 -13.89 -29.21
C LEU A 83 18.62 -14.58 -29.22
N ASN A 84 19.28 -14.65 -28.06
CA ASN A 84 20.57 -15.32 -27.92
C ASN A 84 20.47 -16.84 -28.07
N ALA A 85 19.32 -17.44 -27.75
CA ALA A 85 18.99 -18.84 -28.00
C ALA A 85 18.73 -19.18 -29.49
N SER A 86 19.25 -18.39 -30.43
CA SER A 86 19.01 -18.51 -31.89
C SER A 86 19.37 -19.88 -32.47
N MET A 87 20.31 -20.58 -31.84
CA MET A 87 20.73 -21.94 -32.21
C MET A 87 19.64 -22.99 -32.02
N GLU A 88 18.65 -22.72 -31.16
CA GLU A 88 17.55 -23.66 -30.96
C GLU A 88 16.48 -23.57 -32.04
N LYS A 89 16.04 -24.74 -32.52
CA LYS A 89 15.12 -24.84 -33.67
C LYS A 89 13.66 -24.81 -33.25
N THR A 90 13.36 -25.17 -32.01
CA THR A 90 11.99 -25.22 -31.49
C THR A 90 11.71 -24.03 -30.59
N VAL A 91 10.47 -23.52 -30.64
CA VAL A 91 10.01 -22.44 -29.73
C VAL A 91 10.11 -22.87 -28.27
N ALA A 92 9.83 -24.15 -27.99
CA ALA A 92 9.95 -24.72 -26.64
C ALA A 92 11.42 -24.75 -26.16
N GLY A 93 12.36 -25.19 -27.02
CA GLY A 93 13.79 -25.19 -26.71
C GLY A 93 14.33 -23.78 -26.45
N ARG A 94 13.94 -22.80 -27.27
CA ARG A 94 14.31 -21.39 -27.04
C ARG A 94 13.83 -20.85 -25.70
N LYS A 95 12.58 -21.16 -25.32
CA LYS A 95 12.02 -20.76 -24.02
C LYS A 95 12.75 -21.43 -22.85
N ALA A 96 13.10 -22.71 -22.98
CA ALA A 96 13.83 -23.43 -21.95
C ALA A 96 15.24 -22.85 -21.74
N VAL A 97 15.96 -22.54 -22.83
CA VAL A 97 17.28 -21.90 -22.78
C VAL A 97 17.17 -20.48 -22.19
N ALA A 98 16.16 -19.70 -22.59
CA ALA A 98 15.94 -18.37 -22.05
C ALA A 98 15.58 -18.39 -20.55
N ALA A 99 14.84 -19.39 -20.08
CA ALA A 99 14.52 -19.55 -18.66
C ALA A 99 15.71 -20.04 -17.82
N ALA A 100 16.70 -20.67 -18.46
CA ALA A 100 17.96 -21.07 -17.82
C ALA A 100 18.98 -19.91 -17.73
N ASP A 101 18.70 -18.77 -18.36
CA ASP A 101 19.55 -17.59 -18.31
C ASP A 101 19.55 -16.99 -16.90
N SER A 102 20.73 -16.77 -16.34
CA SER A 102 20.89 -16.28 -14.96
C SER A 102 20.38 -14.86 -14.76
N GLN A 103 20.41 -14.02 -15.79
CA GLN A 103 19.86 -12.67 -15.72
C GLN A 103 18.34 -12.70 -15.70
N VAL A 104 17.71 -13.59 -16.49
CA VAL A 104 16.26 -13.81 -16.46
C VAL A 104 15.82 -14.26 -15.07
N GLN A 105 16.52 -15.22 -14.47
CA GLN A 105 16.21 -15.69 -13.10
C GLN A 105 16.36 -14.56 -12.07
N ALA A 106 17.45 -13.79 -12.13
CA ALA A 106 17.66 -12.68 -11.22
C ALA A 106 16.60 -11.57 -11.35
N ASP A 107 16.13 -11.28 -12.56
CA ASP A 107 15.08 -10.28 -12.77
C ASP A 107 13.68 -10.82 -12.42
N GLU A 108 13.47 -12.13 -12.52
CA GLU A 108 12.25 -12.80 -12.06
C GLU A 108 12.14 -12.73 -10.54
N GLU A 109 13.21 -13.04 -9.81
CA GLU A 109 13.27 -12.89 -8.35
C GLU A 109 12.96 -11.46 -7.90
N LYS A 110 13.53 -10.45 -8.58
CA LYS A 110 13.24 -9.03 -8.29
C LYS A 110 11.78 -8.69 -8.55
N HIS A 111 11.20 -9.18 -9.64
CA HIS A 111 9.80 -8.94 -9.96
C HIS A 111 8.87 -9.59 -8.91
N VAL A 112 9.13 -10.84 -8.53
CA VAL A 112 8.38 -11.54 -7.48
C VAL A 112 8.47 -10.80 -6.15
N ALA A 113 9.68 -10.38 -5.73
CA ALA A 113 9.85 -9.62 -4.51
C ALA A 113 9.10 -8.28 -4.53
N ALA A 114 9.10 -7.57 -5.66
CA ALA A 114 8.36 -6.32 -5.83
C ALA A 114 6.83 -6.55 -5.80
N LEU A 115 6.36 -7.64 -6.41
CA LEU A 115 4.95 -8.02 -6.37
C LEU A 115 4.49 -8.36 -4.95
N SER A 116 5.24 -9.18 -4.22
CA SER A 116 4.93 -9.53 -2.83
C SER A 116 4.91 -8.30 -1.92
N LEU A 117 5.79 -7.32 -2.16
CA LEU A 117 5.76 -6.05 -1.43
C LEU A 117 4.49 -5.24 -1.74
N CYS A 118 4.04 -5.21 -2.99
CA CYS A 118 2.77 -4.58 -3.36
C CYS A 118 1.59 -5.20 -2.62
N GLU A 119 1.49 -6.53 -2.63
CA GLU A 119 0.41 -7.27 -1.96
C GLU A 119 0.43 -7.03 -0.44
N ALA A 120 1.61 -7.03 0.17
CA ALA A 120 1.77 -6.74 1.60
C ALA A 120 1.32 -5.32 1.96
N LEU A 121 1.71 -4.32 1.15
CA LEU A 121 1.32 -2.93 1.38
C LEU A 121 -0.16 -2.67 1.12
N ASP A 122 -0.75 -3.35 0.13
CA ASP A 122 -2.20 -3.29 -0.14
C ASP A 122 -2.99 -3.82 1.05
N MET A 123 -2.59 -4.97 1.60
CA MET A 123 -3.17 -5.52 2.82
C MET A 123 -3.04 -4.55 4.01
N VAL A 124 -1.88 -3.93 4.21
CA VAL A 124 -1.66 -2.95 5.29
C VAL A 124 -2.57 -1.73 5.12
N HIS A 125 -2.63 -1.18 3.90
CA HIS A 125 -3.48 -0.05 3.55
C HIS A 125 -4.96 -0.36 3.82
N SER A 126 -5.49 -1.46 3.28
CA SER A 126 -6.89 -1.85 3.47
C SER A 126 -7.24 -2.10 4.94
N ASN A 127 -6.32 -2.69 5.71
CA ASN A 127 -6.53 -2.89 7.14
C ASN A 127 -6.55 -1.58 7.92
N ALA A 128 -5.66 -0.63 7.60
CA ALA A 128 -5.63 0.69 8.25
C ALA A 128 -6.92 1.47 7.92
N GLU A 129 -7.35 1.46 6.67
CA GLU A 129 -8.58 2.10 6.21
C GLU A 129 -9.82 1.51 6.90
N ALA A 130 -9.93 0.18 6.98
CA ALA A 130 -11.03 -0.50 7.66
C ALA A 130 -11.10 -0.12 9.16
N ARG A 131 -9.95 -0.03 9.83
CA ARG A 131 -9.87 0.40 11.24
C ARG A 131 -10.23 1.86 11.42
N ALA A 132 -9.77 2.75 10.53
CA ALA A 132 -10.16 4.16 10.52
C ALA A 132 -11.69 4.32 10.36
N SER A 133 -12.27 3.59 9.41
CA SER A 133 -13.71 3.57 9.16
C SER A 133 -14.49 3.09 10.39
N PHE A 134 -14.01 2.03 11.07
CA PHE A 134 -14.62 1.54 12.29
C PHE A 134 -14.61 2.59 13.43
N CYS A 135 -13.46 3.23 13.67
CA CYS A 135 -13.37 4.31 14.67
C CYS A 135 -14.27 5.50 14.34
N SER A 136 -14.32 5.91 13.07
CA SER A 136 -15.19 7.01 12.61
C SER A 136 -16.67 6.72 12.84
N ARG A 137 -17.11 5.48 12.57
CA ARG A 137 -18.49 5.05 12.82
C ARG A 137 -18.85 5.09 14.30
N ASP A 138 -17.95 4.69 15.20
CA ASP A 138 -18.22 4.76 16.63
C ASP A 138 -18.23 6.20 17.16
N LEU A 139 -17.33 7.07 16.68
CA LEU A 139 -17.39 8.51 16.98
C LEU A 139 -18.74 9.11 16.59
N THR A 140 -19.21 8.80 15.38
CA THR A 140 -20.52 9.25 14.87
C THR A 140 -21.67 8.71 15.73
N ARG A 141 -21.62 7.44 16.11
CA ARG A 141 -22.62 6.81 17.00
C ARG A 141 -22.71 7.53 18.34
N ARG A 142 -21.56 7.86 18.96
CA ARG A 142 -21.49 8.54 20.25
C ARG A 142 -22.04 9.96 20.19
N GLN A 143 -21.74 10.69 19.11
CA GLN A 143 -22.28 12.04 18.88
C GLN A 143 -23.82 11.98 18.78
N ASN A 144 -24.37 11.06 17.99
CA ASN A 144 -25.82 10.92 17.83
C ASN A 144 -26.53 10.45 19.10
N SER A 145 -25.90 9.62 19.94
CA SER A 145 -26.49 9.19 21.22
C SER A 145 -26.54 10.28 22.28
N ARG A 146 -25.67 11.29 22.22
CA ARG A 146 -25.69 12.40 23.19
C ARG A 146 -26.84 13.37 22.95
N ASP A 147 -27.32 13.50 21.72
CA ASP A 147 -28.44 14.39 21.37
C ASP A 147 -29.81 13.81 21.76
N THR A 148 -29.97 12.49 21.78
CA THR A 148 -31.25 11.83 22.10
C THR A 148 -31.57 11.74 23.59
N GLU A 149 -30.60 11.96 24.49
CA GLU A 149 -30.79 11.90 25.95
C GLU A 149 -30.68 13.26 26.67
N SER A 150 -30.62 14.39 25.97
CA SER A 150 -30.68 15.68 26.64
C SER A 150 -32.10 16.00 27.12
N ARG A 151 -32.23 16.40 28.39
CA ARG A 151 -33.51 16.72 29.05
C ARG A 151 -34.31 17.81 28.32
N ALA A 152 -33.61 18.70 27.62
CA ALA A 152 -34.20 19.76 26.78
C ALA A 152 -34.98 19.20 25.58
N ALA A 153 -34.50 18.11 24.96
CA ALA A 153 -35.16 17.48 23.82
C ALA A 153 -36.40 16.66 24.24
N ARG A 154 -36.42 16.15 25.48
CA ARG A 154 -37.50 15.29 25.97
C ARG A 154 -38.68 16.07 26.56
N TRP A 155 -38.49 17.33 26.95
CA TRP A 155 -39.54 18.13 27.60
C TRP A 155 -39.87 19.47 26.96
N GLY A 156 -39.10 20.00 26.01
CA GLY A 156 -39.54 21.14 25.18
C GLY A 156 -40.23 22.29 25.94
N VAL A 157 -39.81 22.50 27.19
CA VAL A 157 -40.04 23.57 28.17
C VAL A 157 -38.84 23.52 29.11
#